data_AF-A0A355WEJ8-F1
#
_entry.id   AF-A0A355WEJ8-F1
#
_cell.length_a   1.000
_cell.length_b   1.000
_cell.length_c   1.000
_cell.angle_alpha   90.00
_cell.angle_beta   90.00
_cell.angle_gamma   90.00
#
_symmetry.space_group_name_H-M   'P 1'
#
loop_
_entity.id
_entity.type
_entity.pdbx_description
1 polymer ?
#
loop_
_entity_poly.entity_id
_entity_poly.type
_entity_poly.pdbx_seq_one_letter_code
_entity_poly.pdbx_strand_id
1 'polypeptide(L)'
;MRRDKWLLFISAIIPGVGYMYLGLIRKGIEALILFLIIGPIFRLIGISWLTNIVRFPFWLYTFFTTYEIATQQDLGVYVPDTDFINIKKPNKNVNMSDKNIAILKNVLAAVLIIAGLIVILNKAFAGNEVYNLIISYIKTYLFPVLLIFGGLYILFRNSGK
;
A
#
# COMPACT_ATOMS: atom_id res chain seq x y z
N MET A 1 -14.14 -24.74 17.14
CA MET A 1 -15.46 -24.24 16.68
C MET A 1 -15.53 -24.47 15.18
N ARG A 2 -16.60 -25.08 14.66
CA ARG A 2 -16.72 -25.35 13.23
C ARG A 2 -17.10 -24.04 12.53
N ARG A 3 -16.23 -23.56 11.65
CA ARG A 3 -16.41 -22.29 10.91
C ARG A 3 -17.33 -22.50 9.71
N ASP A 4 -18.19 -21.52 9.44
CA ASP A 4 -19.10 -21.56 8.30
C ASP A 4 -18.38 -21.19 7.01
N LYS A 5 -18.26 -22.16 6.10
CA LYS A 5 -17.60 -21.98 4.80
C LYS A 5 -18.25 -20.89 3.93
N TRP A 6 -19.56 -20.72 4.07
CA TRP A 6 -20.32 -19.66 3.39
C TRP A 6 -19.95 -18.26 3.87
N LEU A 7 -19.87 -18.05 5.20
CA LEU A 7 -19.46 -16.78 5.78
C LEU A 7 -17.98 -16.48 5.47
N LEU A 8 -17.13 -17.50 5.46
CA LEU A 8 -15.74 -17.37 5.02
C LEU A 8 -15.65 -16.87 3.57
N PHE A 9 -16.44 -17.43 2.66
CA PHE A 9 -16.45 -17.00 1.26
C PHE A 9 -16.91 -15.55 1.11
N ILE A 10 -18.03 -15.18 1.73
CA ILE A 10 -18.56 -13.81 1.65
C ILE A 10 -17.58 -12.81 2.25
N SER A 11 -16.96 -13.14 3.38
CA SER A 11 -15.95 -12.29 4.02
C SER A 11 -14.66 -12.19 3.19
N ALA A 12 -14.22 -13.26 2.53
CA ALA A 12 -13.03 -13.26 1.69
C ALA A 12 -13.16 -12.42 0.41
N ILE A 13 -14.39 -12.19 -0.09
CA ILE A 13 -14.64 -11.31 -1.24
C ILE A 13 -14.23 -9.87 -0.95
N ILE A 14 -14.32 -9.41 0.29
CA ILE A 14 -13.89 -8.06 0.66
C ILE A 14 -12.45 -8.13 1.18
N PRO A 15 -11.47 -7.50 0.50
CA PRO A 15 -10.07 -7.51 0.93
C PRO A 15 -9.92 -7.11 2.39
N GLY A 16 -9.32 -7.99 3.19
CA GLY A 16 -9.08 -7.78 4.61
C GLY A 16 -10.19 -8.29 5.54
N VAL A 17 -11.45 -8.32 5.11
CA VAL A 17 -12.56 -8.78 5.97
C VAL A 17 -12.49 -10.28 6.23
N GLY A 18 -12.04 -11.06 5.24
CA GLY A 18 -11.75 -12.48 5.41
C GLY A 18 -10.77 -12.76 6.55
N TYR A 19 -9.67 -12.00 6.65
CA TYR A 19 -8.72 -12.11 7.77
C TYR A 19 -9.37 -11.79 9.11
N MET A 20 -10.25 -10.77 9.16
CA MET A 20 -10.97 -10.41 10.38
C MET A 20 -11.92 -11.52 10.83
N TYR A 21 -12.62 -12.16 9.88
CA TYR A 21 -13.48 -13.31 10.16
C TYR A 21 -12.69 -14.50 10.75
N LEU A 22 -11.42 -14.63 10.38
CA LEU A 22 -10.48 -15.62 10.90
C LEU A 22 -9.83 -15.22 12.24
N GLY A 23 -10.20 -14.08 12.81
CA GLY A 23 -9.67 -13.55 14.06
C GLY A 23 -8.38 -12.74 13.92
N LEU A 24 -7.91 -12.49 12.70
CA LEU A 24 -6.69 -11.73 12.41
C LEU A 24 -7.04 -10.28 12.09
N ILE A 25 -7.42 -9.53 13.13
CA ILE A 25 -7.98 -8.18 13.00
C ILE A 25 -6.93 -7.19 12.47
N ARG A 26 -5.70 -7.21 12.99
CA ARG A 26 -4.63 -6.29 12.57
C ARG A 26 -4.31 -6.50 11.10
N LYS A 27 -4.07 -7.76 10.72
CA LYS A 27 -3.79 -8.14 9.34
C LYS A 27 -4.93 -7.75 8.40
N GLY A 28 -6.18 -7.93 8.85
CA GLY A 28 -7.38 -7.54 8.13
C GLY A 28 -7.48 -6.04 7.86
N ILE A 29 -7.29 -5.22 8.90
CA ILE A 29 -7.39 -3.76 8.79
C ILE A 29 -6.29 -3.23 7.86
N GLU A 30 -5.06 -3.73 7.96
CA GLU A 30 -3.97 -3.32 7.09
C GLU A 30 -4.25 -3.64 5.62
N ALA A 31 -4.73 -4.86 5.32
CA ALA A 31 -5.10 -5.24 3.96
C ALA A 31 -6.24 -4.38 3.40
N LEU A 32 -7.24 -4.05 4.23
CA LEU A 32 -8.35 -3.18 3.86
C LEU A 32 -7.87 -1.75 3.54
N ILE A 33 -7.03 -1.18 4.41
CA ILE A 33 -6.45 0.16 4.22
C ILE A 33 -5.60 0.20 2.94
N LEU A 34 -4.75 -0.80 2.71
CA LEU A 34 -3.95 -0.91 1.49
C LEU A 34 -4.83 -0.95 0.24
N PHE A 35 -5.88 -1.77 0.24
CA PHE A 35 -6.81 -1.87 -0.89
C PHE A 35 -7.48 -0.52 -1.24
N LEU A 36 -7.89 0.21 -0.21
CA LEU A 36 -8.54 1.52 -0.36
C LEU A 36 -7.56 2.58 -0.87
N ILE A 37 -6.33 2.59 -0.35
CA ILE A 37 -5.31 3.61 -0.63
C ILE A 37 -4.67 3.46 -2.02
N ILE A 38 -4.62 2.24 -2.59
CA ILE A 38 -4.07 1.98 -3.93
C ILE A 38 -4.62 2.98 -4.97
N GLY A 39 -5.95 3.13 -5.06
CA GLY A 39 -6.58 4.00 -6.06
C GLY A 39 -6.21 5.49 -5.93
N PRO A 40 -6.42 6.12 -4.77
CA PRO A 40 -6.01 7.49 -4.51
C PRO A 40 -4.52 7.73 -4.77
N ILE A 41 -3.63 6.82 -4.35
CA ILE A 41 -2.18 6.95 -4.59
C ILE A 41 -1.89 7.01 -6.09
N PHE A 42 -2.37 6.05 -6.87
CA PHE A 42 -2.14 6.02 -8.32
C PHE A 42 -2.76 7.22 -9.05
N ARG A 43 -3.90 7.73 -8.56
CA ARG A 43 -4.54 8.95 -9.10
C ARG A 43 -3.76 10.21 -8.78
N LEU A 44 -3.20 10.34 -7.58
CA LEU A 44 -2.32 11.45 -7.21
C LEU A 44 -1.06 11.47 -8.08
N ILE A 45 -0.53 10.28 -8.32
CA ILE A 45 0.58 9.98 -9.23
C ILE A 45 0.16 10.13 -10.71
N GLY A 46 -1.10 10.31 -11.07
CA GLY A 46 -1.49 10.43 -12.48
C GLY A 46 -1.29 9.16 -13.32
N ILE A 47 -0.90 8.02 -12.74
CA ILE A 47 -0.84 6.71 -13.39
C ILE A 47 -2.10 5.91 -13.05
N SER A 48 -3.27 6.51 -13.27
CA SER A 48 -4.55 5.91 -12.88
C SER A 48 -4.82 4.57 -13.57
N TRP A 49 -4.29 4.34 -14.78
CA TRP A 49 -4.45 3.09 -15.53
C TRP A 49 -3.84 1.87 -14.83
N LEU A 50 -2.76 2.07 -14.06
CA LEU A 50 -2.07 1.01 -13.34
C LEU A 50 -2.83 0.59 -12.06
N THR A 51 -3.78 1.40 -11.60
CA THR A 51 -4.63 1.10 -10.44
C THR A 51 -5.31 -0.26 -10.58
N ASN A 52 -5.90 -0.54 -11.74
CA ASN A 52 -6.65 -1.78 -11.96
C ASN A 52 -5.72 -2.99 -12.02
N ILE A 53 -4.53 -2.81 -12.61
CA ILE A 53 -3.49 -3.84 -12.73
C ILE A 53 -2.92 -4.23 -11.35
N VAL A 54 -2.83 -3.29 -10.39
CA VAL A 54 -2.36 -3.61 -9.03
C VAL A 54 -3.50 -4.08 -8.13
N ARG A 55 -4.66 -3.44 -8.22
CA ARG A 55 -5.80 -3.70 -7.32
C ARG A 55 -6.38 -5.10 -7.52
N PHE A 56 -6.45 -5.59 -8.76
CA PHE A 56 -7.04 -6.91 -9.05
C PHE A 56 -6.19 -8.09 -8.55
N PRO A 57 -4.87 -8.16 -8.83
CA PRO A 57 -4.01 -9.19 -8.23
C PRO A 57 -3.92 -9.08 -6.72
N PHE A 58 -3.93 -7.87 -6.15
CA PHE A 58 -3.97 -7.71 -4.70
C PHE A 58 -5.25 -8.30 -4.09
N TRP A 59 -6.41 -8.08 -4.72
CA TRP A 59 -7.67 -8.67 -4.31
C TRP A 59 -7.60 -10.22 -4.32
N LEU A 60 -7.12 -10.81 -5.42
CA LEU A 60 -6.91 -12.26 -5.53
C LEU A 60 -5.96 -12.79 -4.46
N TYR A 61 -4.85 -12.08 -4.22
CA TYR A 61 -3.89 -12.43 -3.17
C TYR A 61 -4.58 -12.49 -1.80
N THR A 62 -5.35 -11.45 -1.44
CA THR A 62 -6.06 -11.43 -0.16
C THR A 62 -7.13 -12.53 -0.05
N PHE A 63 -7.80 -12.85 -1.15
CA PHE A 63 -8.78 -13.92 -1.21
C PHE A 63 -8.12 -15.28 -0.96
N PHE A 64 -7.11 -15.65 -1.74
CA PHE A 64 -6.43 -16.95 -1.61
C PHE A 64 -5.72 -17.12 -0.27
N THR A 65 -5.05 -16.07 0.20
CA THR A 65 -4.38 -16.10 1.51
C THR A 65 -5.36 -16.29 2.65
N THR A 66 -6.58 -15.73 2.55
CA THR A 66 -7.65 -15.98 3.54
C THR A 66 -7.97 -17.48 3.59
N TYR A 67 -8.11 -18.14 2.45
CA TYR A 67 -8.34 -19.58 2.40
C TYR A 67 -7.17 -20.41 2.93
N GLU A 68 -5.94 -20.01 2.61
CA GLU A 68 -4.74 -20.68 3.13
C GLU A 68 -4.71 -20.64 4.67
N ILE A 69 -4.94 -19.48 5.27
CA ILE A 69 -5.01 -19.30 6.72
C ILE A 69 -6.16 -20.11 7.31
N ALA A 70 -7.32 -20.12 6.65
CA ALA A 70 -8.46 -20.92 7.08
C ALA A 70 -8.06 -22.41 7.14
N THR A 71 -7.43 -22.93 6.08
CA THR A 71 -6.93 -24.32 6.04
C THR A 71 -5.89 -24.60 7.13
N GLN A 72 -4.95 -23.69 7.37
CA GLN A 72 -3.97 -23.83 8.45
C GLN A 72 -4.64 -23.93 9.83
N GLN A 73 -5.63 -23.07 10.12
CA GLN A 73 -6.40 -23.13 11.36
C GLN A 73 -7.23 -24.42 11.47
N ASP A 74 -7.80 -24.91 10.36
CA ASP A 74 -8.53 -26.19 10.32
C ASP A 74 -7.61 -27.40 10.60
N LEU A 75 -6.33 -27.29 10.24
CA LEU A 75 -5.28 -28.27 10.56
C LEU A 75 -4.75 -28.13 12.01
N GLY A 76 -5.27 -27.19 12.79
CA GLY A 76 -4.83 -26.93 14.17
C GLY A 76 -3.55 -26.11 14.28
N VAL A 77 -3.07 -25.53 13.18
CA VAL A 77 -1.89 -24.64 13.20
C VAL A 77 -2.31 -23.28 13.74
N TYR A 78 -1.62 -22.81 14.78
CA TYR A 78 -1.80 -21.46 15.29
C TYR A 78 -1.22 -20.43 14.31
N VAL A 79 -2.07 -19.52 13.83
CA VAL A 79 -1.66 -18.40 12.98
C VAL A 79 -1.74 -17.11 13.81
N PRO A 80 -0.61 -16.45 14.13
CA PRO A 80 -0.62 -15.22 14.90
C PRO A 80 -1.17 -14.03 14.08
N ASP A 81 -1.85 -13.11 14.76
CA ASP A 81 -2.29 -11.82 14.18
C ASP A 81 -1.09 -10.88 14.02
N THR A 82 -0.32 -11.12 12.96
CA THR A 82 0.83 -10.32 12.57
C THR A 82 0.44 -9.23 11.58
N ASP A 83 1.19 -8.13 11.65
CA ASP A 83 1.08 -7.03 10.72
C ASP A 83 1.34 -7.57 9.29
N PHE A 84 0.48 -7.21 8.34
CA PHE A 84 0.58 -7.55 6.92
C PHE A 84 1.87 -6.98 6.33
N ILE A 85 2.23 -5.79 6.78
CA ILE A 85 3.54 -5.19 6.56
C ILE A 85 4.38 -5.53 7.78
N ASN A 86 5.34 -6.45 7.63
CA ASN A 86 6.35 -6.72 8.65
C ASN A 86 7.32 -5.54 8.79
N ILE A 87 6.81 -4.39 9.24
CA ILE A 87 7.63 -3.33 9.79
C ILE A 87 8.10 -3.89 11.12
N LYS A 88 9.27 -4.55 11.12
CA LYS A 88 9.94 -4.99 12.36
C LYS A 88 9.75 -3.89 13.39
N LYS A 89 8.92 -4.13 14.41
CA LYS A 89 8.79 -3.21 15.55
C LYS A 89 10.22 -2.99 16.02
N PRO A 90 10.75 -1.75 15.98
CA PRO A 90 12.10 -1.51 16.44
C PRO A 90 12.13 -1.99 17.87
N ASN A 91 12.90 -3.07 18.09
CA ASN A 91 13.07 -3.64 19.40
C ASN A 91 13.62 -2.53 20.29
N LYS A 92 12.90 -2.19 21.37
CA LYS A 92 13.18 -1.03 22.22
C LYS A 92 14.51 -1.17 23.00
N ASN A 93 15.22 -2.28 22.80
CA ASN A 93 16.53 -2.59 23.36
C ASN A 93 17.62 -2.75 22.28
N VAL A 94 17.66 -1.89 21.27
CA VAL A 94 18.79 -1.89 20.31
C VAL A 94 19.47 -0.53 20.33
N ASN A 95 20.45 -0.42 21.23
CA ASN A 95 21.53 0.55 21.11
C ASN A 95 22.39 0.19 19.87
N MET A 96 21.90 0.50 18.67
CA MET A 96 22.63 0.64 17.39
C MET A 96 21.63 0.60 16.23
N SER A 97 21.62 1.65 15.40
CA SER A 97 20.78 1.81 14.18
C SER A 97 19.46 2.61 14.31
N ASP A 98 19.37 3.57 15.24
CA ASP A 98 18.26 4.52 15.33
C ASP A 98 18.20 5.55 14.19
N LYS A 99 19.34 5.88 13.58
CA LYS A 99 19.43 6.98 12.61
C LYS A 99 18.62 6.71 11.34
N ASN A 100 18.67 5.49 10.78
CA ASN A 100 18.00 5.18 9.52
C ASN A 100 16.48 5.03 9.66
N ILE A 101 16.01 4.53 10.82
CA ILE A 101 14.58 4.40 11.11
C ILE A 101 13.97 5.77 11.40
N ALA A 102 14.69 6.64 12.12
CA ALA A 102 14.28 8.02 12.34
C ALA A 102 14.23 8.81 11.01
N ILE A 103 15.23 8.64 10.14
CA ILE A 103 15.24 9.24 8.80
C ILE A 103 14.02 8.76 8.00
N LEU A 104 13.72 7.45 7.99
CA LEU A 104 12.58 6.92 7.25
C LEU A 104 11.25 7.49 7.76
N LYS A 105 11.07 7.60 9.08
CA LYS A 105 9.87 8.22 9.69
C LYS A 105 9.74 9.69 9.34
N ASN A 106 10.84 10.44 9.38
CA ASN A 106 10.85 11.86 9.02
C ASN A 106 10.58 12.06 7.52
N VAL A 107 11.12 11.20 6.66
CA VAL A 107 10.83 11.22 5.22
C VAL A 107 9.36 10.89 4.98
N LEU A 108 8.81 9.87 5.63
CA LEU A 108 7.40 9.52 5.50
C LEU A 108 6.49 10.68 5.96
N ALA A 109 6.80 11.30 7.10
CA ALA A 109 6.08 12.46 7.61
C ALA A 109 6.15 13.66 6.64
N ALA A 110 7.34 13.96 6.10
CA ALA A 110 7.52 15.03 5.11
C ALA A 110 6.73 14.76 3.83
N VAL A 111 6.74 13.51 3.34
CA VAL A 111 5.94 13.08 2.18
C VAL A 111 4.44 13.30 2.43
N LEU A 112 3.94 12.94 3.61
CA LEU A 112 2.53 13.19 3.98
C LEU A 112 2.20 14.68 4.06
N ILE A 113 3.07 15.50 4.63
CA ILE A 113 2.87 16.95 4.74
C ILE A 113 2.84 17.60 3.36
N ILE A 114 3.79 17.24 2.48
CA ILE A 114 3.84 17.74 1.10
C ILE A 114 2.61 17.29 0.32
N ALA A 115 2.20 16.03 0.46
CA ALA A 115 0.98 15.52 -0.17
C ALA A 115 -0.27 16.28 0.31
N GLY A 116 -0.37 16.55 1.61
CA GLY A 116 -1.46 17.36 2.18
C GLY A 116 -1.48 18.78 1.64
N LEU A 117 -0.32 19.45 1.57
CA LEU A 117 -0.17 20.78 0.98
C LEU A 117 -0.59 20.81 -0.48
N ILE A 118 -0.17 19.83 -1.28
CA ILE A 118 -0.56 19.72 -2.69
C ILE A 118 -2.08 19.57 -2.83
N VAL A 119 -2.74 18.80 -1.95
CA VAL A 119 -4.21 18.63 -1.98
C VAL A 119 -4.92 19.93 -1.64
N ILE A 120 -4.43 20.67 -0.64
CA ILE A 120 -5.01 21.96 -0.24
C ILE A 120 -4.83 22.98 -1.37
N LEU A 121 -3.64 23.07 -1.96
CA LEU A 121 -3.38 23.94 -3.12
C LEU A 121 -4.26 23.55 -4.30
N ASN A 122 -4.42 22.25 -4.56
CA ASN A 122 -5.25 21.76 -5.64
C ASN A 122 -6.72 22.12 -5.47
N LYS A 123 -7.24 22.14 -4.23
CA LYS A 123 -8.60 22.64 -3.95
C LYS A 123 -8.69 24.16 -3.95
N ALA A 124 -7.70 24.86 -3.40
CA ALA A 124 -7.70 26.32 -3.29
C ALA A 124 -7.59 27.00 -4.66
N PHE A 125 -6.91 26.36 -5.62
CA PHE A 125 -6.71 26.87 -6.98
C PHE A 125 -7.51 26.11 -8.05
N ALA A 126 -8.45 25.23 -7.64
CA ALA A 126 -9.27 24.40 -8.52
C ALA A 126 -10.09 25.18 -9.57
N GLY A 127 -10.33 26.48 -9.34
CA GLY A 127 -11.06 27.37 -10.24
C GLY A 127 -10.21 28.07 -11.32
N ASN A 128 -8.88 27.99 -11.26
CA ASN A 128 -8.02 28.66 -12.23
C ASN A 128 -7.67 27.69 -13.37
N GLU A 129 -8.11 27.99 -14.59
CA GLU A 129 -7.84 27.14 -15.77
C GLU A 129 -6.34 26.89 -16.00
N VAL A 130 -5.51 27.89 -15.71
CA VAL A 130 -4.04 27.80 -15.79
C VAL A 130 -3.47 26.77 -14.82
N TYR A 131 -4.03 26.66 -13.61
CA TYR A 131 -3.57 25.69 -12.62
C TYR A 131 -3.92 24.25 -13.05
N ASN A 132 -5.13 24.06 -13.60
CA ASN A 132 -5.57 22.77 -14.13
C ASN A 132 -4.75 22.33 -15.34
N LEU A 133 -4.35 23.26 -16.21
CA LEU A 133 -3.42 22.99 -17.29
C LEU A 133 -2.06 22.57 -16.72
N ILE A 134 -1.42 23.39 -15.89
CA ILE A 134 -0.10 23.10 -15.32
C ILE A 134 -0.06 21.73 -14.63
N ILE A 135 -1.08 21.40 -13.83
CA ILE A 135 -1.09 20.13 -13.09
C ILE A 135 -1.35 18.92 -14.00
N SER A 136 -2.11 19.09 -15.08
CA SER A 136 -2.32 18.08 -16.12
C SER A 136 -1.03 17.79 -16.87
N TYR A 137 -0.30 18.84 -17.29
CA TYR A 137 1.02 18.68 -17.92
C TYR A 137 2.02 18.02 -16.97
N ILE A 138 2.13 18.49 -15.73
CA ILE A 138 3.05 17.89 -14.74
C ILE A 138 2.73 16.41 -14.52
N LYS A 139 1.48 16.02 -14.28
CA LYS A 139 1.13 14.60 -14.04
C LYS A 139 1.39 13.72 -15.26
N THR A 140 1.10 14.23 -16.46
CA THR A 140 1.31 13.51 -17.72
C THR A 140 2.79 13.21 -17.98
N TYR A 141 3.69 14.16 -17.68
CA TYR A 141 5.11 14.04 -18.03
C TYR A 141 6.01 13.62 -16.85
N LEU A 142 5.67 13.94 -15.61
CA LEU A 142 6.54 13.69 -14.44
C LEU A 142 6.77 12.20 -14.19
N PHE A 143 5.75 11.36 -14.37
CA PHE A 143 5.88 9.93 -14.12
C PHE A 143 6.65 9.16 -15.20
N PRO A 144 6.40 9.38 -16.50
CA PRO A 144 7.25 8.83 -17.55
C PRO A 144 8.72 9.22 -17.38
N VAL A 145 8.99 10.51 -17.09
CA VAL A 145 10.35 11.00 -16.90
C VAL A 145 11.02 10.35 -15.69
N LEU A 146 10.33 10.24 -14.55
CA LEU A 146 10.84 9.54 -13.37
C LEU A 146 11.11 8.05 -13.63
N LEU A 147 10.25 7.38 -14.40
CA LEU A 147 10.45 5.98 -14.78
C LEU A 147 11.65 5.80 -15.70
N ILE A 148 11.84 6.70 -16.67
CA ILE A 148 13.00 6.69 -17.57
C ILE A 148 14.29 6.90 -16.76
N PHE A 149 14.35 7.94 -15.92
CA PHE A 149 15.51 8.20 -15.08
C PHE A 149 15.76 7.08 -14.07
N GLY A 150 14.70 6.52 -13.46
CA GLY A 150 14.80 5.37 -12.56
C GLY A 150 15.31 4.13 -13.26
N GLY A 151 14.82 3.85 -14.47
CA GLY A 151 15.29 2.74 -15.31
C GLY A 151 16.76 2.89 -15.69
N LEU A 152 17.17 4.08 -16.15
CA LEU A 152 18.58 4.40 -16.43
C LEU A 152 19.44 4.25 -15.18
N TYR A 153 18.99 4.76 -14.04
CA TYR A 153 19.72 4.67 -12.78
C TYR A 153 19.95 3.20 -12.35
N ILE A 154 18.95 2.33 -12.52
CA ILE A 154 19.10 0.88 -12.23
C ILE A 154 20.10 0.25 -13.21
N LEU A 155 20.02 0.58 -14.49
CA LEU A 155 20.93 0.08 -15.54
C LEU A 155 22.39 0.44 -15.22
N PHE A 156 22.66 1.73 -14.97
CA PHE A 156 24.01 2.21 -14.65
C PHE A 156 24.54 1.70 -13.31
N ARG A 157 23.67 1.51 -12.31
CA ARG A 157 24.07 0.97 -11.02
C ARG A 157 24.47 -0.51 -11.10
N ASN A 158 23.89 -1.28 -12.02
CA ASN A 158 24.18 -2.71 -12.17
C ASN A 158 25.31 -3.01 -13.16
N SER A 159 25.61 -2.10 -14.10
CA SER A 159 26.75 -2.21 -15.03
C SER A 159 28.11 -1.81 -14.43
N GLY A 160 28.15 -1.37 -13.16
CA GLY A 160 29.38 -1.01 -12.44
C GLY A 160 30.00 -2.14 -11.61
N LYS A 161 29.64 -3.41 -11.87
CA LYS A 161 30.24 -4.61 -11.30
C LYS A 161 30.64 -5.58 -12.39
#